data_AF-A0A5N5SKX7-F1
#
_entry.id   AF-A0A5N5SKX7-F1
#
_cell.length_a   1.000
_cell.length_b   1.000
_cell.length_c   1.000
_cell.angle_alpha   90.00
_cell.angle_beta   90.00
_cell.angle_gamma   90.00
#
_symmetry.space_group_name_H-M   'P 1'
#
loop_
_entity.id
_entity.type
_entity.pdbx_description
1 polymer ?
#
loop_
_entity_poly.entity_id
_entity_poly.type
_entity_poly.pdbx_seq_one_letter_code
_entity_poly.pdbx_strand_id
1 'polypeptide(L)'
;MTDAVVAYEEKPRDKWVCEYPAQVALTGTQIWWTVEVNAAFAQLEEGYENALRDYYKKQVHQLNFLISLLIGELTKQQRQKIMTICTIDVHARDVVSKLISQKVDSASAFAWQSQLRHR
;
A
#
# COMPACT_ATOMS: atom_id res chain seq x y z
N MET A 1 9.85 -15.00 2.28
CA MET A 1 8.97 -14.09 1.51
C MET A 1 7.52 -14.31 1.89
N THR A 2 7.05 -15.57 1.87
CA THR A 2 5.73 -15.99 2.36
C THR A 2 5.40 -15.45 3.76
N ASP A 3 6.33 -15.58 4.72
CA ASP A 3 6.13 -15.11 6.09
C ASP A 3 5.95 -13.58 6.19
N ALA A 4 6.61 -12.82 5.33
CA ALA A 4 6.48 -11.37 5.31
C ALA A 4 5.11 -10.93 4.78
N VAL A 5 4.58 -11.66 3.79
CA VAL A 5 3.23 -11.41 3.28
C VAL A 5 2.21 -11.70 4.38
N VAL A 6 2.30 -12.83 5.08
CA VAL A 6 1.36 -13.16 6.17
C VAL A 6 1.41 -12.14 7.31
N ALA A 7 2.61 -11.75 7.76
CA ALA A 7 2.77 -10.87 8.92
C ALA A 7 2.39 -9.39 8.68
N TYR A 8 2.08 -8.99 7.44
CA TYR A 8 1.78 -7.59 7.11
C TYR A 8 0.51 -7.06 7.79
N GLU A 9 -0.52 -7.90 7.89
CA GLU A 9 -1.78 -7.53 8.55
C GLU A 9 -1.71 -7.68 10.07
N GLU A 10 -0.82 -8.54 10.57
CA GLU A 10 -0.72 -8.87 12.00
C GLU A 10 0.08 -7.84 12.81
N LYS A 11 0.91 -7.03 12.13
CA LYS A 11 1.85 -6.11 12.79
C LYS A 11 1.65 -4.66 12.36
N PRO A 12 1.92 -3.70 13.26
CA PRO A 12 2.08 -2.30 12.88
C PRO A 12 3.11 -2.15 11.75
N ARG A 13 2.77 -1.31 10.77
CA ARG A 13 3.52 -1.13 9.52
C ARG A 13 4.97 -0.70 9.75
N ASP A 14 5.21 0.14 10.76
CA ASP A 14 6.54 0.61 11.18
C ASP A 14 7.44 -0.54 11.65
N LYS A 15 6.88 -1.45 12.45
CA LYS A 15 7.59 -2.63 12.96
C LYS A 15 7.84 -3.62 11.84
N TRP A 16 6.81 -3.93 11.06
CA TRP A 16 6.92 -4.84 9.93
C TRP A 16 7.98 -4.37 8.92
N VAL A 17 7.97 -3.08 8.58
CA VAL A 17 8.98 -2.52 7.67
C VAL A 17 10.37 -2.70 8.25
N CYS A 18 10.60 -2.55 9.55
CA CYS A 18 11.92 -2.71 10.14
C CYS A 18 12.42 -4.17 10.18
N GLU A 19 11.51 -5.15 10.34
CA GLU A 19 11.85 -6.56 10.56
C GLU A 19 12.36 -7.31 9.31
N TYR A 20 11.89 -6.96 8.11
CA TYR A 20 12.24 -7.68 6.89
C TYR A 20 13.33 -6.98 6.06
N PRO A 21 14.16 -7.70 5.28
CA PRO A 21 15.11 -7.06 4.37
C PRO A 21 14.42 -6.09 3.39
N ALA A 22 15.14 -5.06 2.92
CA ALA A 22 14.56 -3.97 2.12
C ALA A 22 13.75 -4.47 0.91
N GLN A 23 14.30 -5.39 0.12
CA GLN A 23 13.62 -5.96 -1.06
C GLN A 23 12.39 -6.80 -0.67
N VAL A 24 12.45 -7.55 0.42
CA VAL A 24 11.31 -8.34 0.91
C VAL A 24 10.18 -7.42 1.36
N ALA A 25 10.51 -6.37 2.10
CA ALA A 25 9.55 -5.36 2.53
C ALA A 25 8.92 -4.62 1.33
N LEU A 26 9.73 -4.27 0.33
CA LEU A 26 9.29 -3.58 -0.89
C LEU A 26 8.33 -4.44 -1.72
N THR A 27 8.69 -5.70 -1.98
CA THR A 27 7.83 -6.59 -2.77
C THR A 27 6.56 -6.96 -2.01
N GLY A 28 6.67 -7.23 -0.70
CA GLY A 28 5.49 -7.50 0.14
C GLY A 28 4.50 -6.33 0.14
N THR A 29 5.00 -5.10 0.18
CA THR A 29 4.17 -3.88 0.07
C THR A 29 3.38 -3.84 -1.24
N GLN A 30 4.02 -4.17 -2.36
CA GLN A 30 3.37 -4.14 -3.68
C GLN A 30 2.35 -5.27 -3.88
N ILE A 31 2.61 -6.44 -3.30
CA ILE A 31 1.65 -7.55 -3.26
C ILE A 31 0.42 -7.13 -2.45
N TRP A 32 0.61 -6.61 -1.24
CA TRP A 32 -0.49 -6.18 -0.39
C TRP A 32 -1.29 -5.04 -0.98
N TRP A 33 -0.65 -4.06 -1.60
CA TRP A 33 -1.35 -3.02 -2.34
C TRP A 33 -2.29 -3.61 -3.41
N THR A 34 -1.81 -4.59 -4.18
CA THR A 34 -2.64 -5.27 -5.19
C THR A 34 -3.81 -6.02 -4.54
N VAL A 35 -3.58 -6.72 -3.43
CA VAL A 35 -4.62 -7.46 -2.70
C VAL A 35 -5.69 -6.52 -2.16
N GLU A 36 -5.29 -5.45 -1.46
CA GLU A 36 -6.20 -4.52 -0.80
C GLU A 36 -7.03 -3.70 -1.79
N VAL A 37 -6.46 -3.30 -2.95
CA VAL A 37 -7.24 -2.62 -4.00
C VAL A 37 -8.28 -3.56 -4.60
N ASN A 38 -7.93 -4.82 -4.87
CA ASN A 38 -8.91 -5.79 -5.38
C ASN A 38 -9.99 -6.12 -4.33
N ALA A 39 -9.63 -6.17 -3.05
CA ALA A 39 -10.61 -6.31 -1.96
C ALA A 39 -11.56 -5.10 -1.90
N ALA A 40 -11.05 -3.88 -2.07
CA ALA A 40 -11.87 -2.68 -2.14
C ALA A 40 -12.83 -2.71 -3.36
N PHE A 41 -12.40 -3.23 -4.51
CA PHE A 41 -13.29 -3.44 -5.65
C PHE A 41 -14.37 -4.50 -5.37
N ALA A 42 -14.03 -5.62 -4.74
CA ALA A 42 -15.02 -6.62 -4.34
C ALA A 42 -16.09 -6.04 -3.38
N GLN A 43 -15.66 -5.21 -2.43
CA GLN A 43 -16.59 -4.50 -1.54
C GLN A 43 -17.47 -3.50 -2.30
N LEU A 44 -16.98 -2.83 -3.34
CA LEU A 44 -17.82 -1.97 -4.18
C LEU A 44 -18.91 -2.77 -4.90
N GLU A 45 -18.58 -3.97 -5.40
CA GLU A 45 -19.55 -4.88 -6.04
C GLU A 45 -20.63 -5.37 -5.05
N GLU A 46 -20.28 -5.49 -3.76
CA GLU A 46 -21.23 -5.80 -2.67
C GLU A 46 -22.07 -4.58 -2.21
N GLY A 47 -21.83 -3.39 -2.79
CA GLY A 47 -22.58 -2.17 -2.49
C GLY A 47 -21.94 -1.22 -1.46
N TYR A 48 -20.71 -1.50 -1.01
CA TYR A 48 -19.97 -0.59 -0.11
C TYR A 48 -19.33 0.56 -0.89
N GLU A 49 -20.11 1.57 -1.26
CA GLU A 49 -19.71 2.70 -2.13
C GLU A 49 -18.46 3.49 -1.69
N ASN A 50 -18.04 3.36 -0.42
CA ASN A 50 -16.89 4.05 0.14
C ASN A 50 -15.62 3.21 0.24
N ALA A 51 -15.62 1.94 -0.19
CA ALA A 51 -14.50 1.02 0.03
C ALA A 51 -13.14 1.57 -0.48
N LEU A 52 -13.08 2.11 -1.71
CA LEU A 52 -11.86 2.74 -2.23
C LEU A 52 -11.45 4.00 -1.43
N ARG A 53 -12.42 4.80 -0.96
CA ARG A 53 -12.14 6.00 -0.15
C ARG A 53 -11.60 5.63 1.22
N ASP A 54 -12.13 4.57 1.82
CA ASP A 54 -11.66 4.08 3.12
C ASP A 54 -10.28 3.44 2.99
N TYR A 55 -10.03 2.72 1.89
CA TYR A 55 -8.69 2.25 1.58
C TYR A 55 -7.69 3.40 1.36
N TYR A 56 -8.08 4.45 0.63
CA TYR A 56 -7.26 5.64 0.47
C TYR A 56 -6.90 6.29 1.82
N LYS A 57 -7.85 6.40 2.76
CA LYS A 57 -7.58 6.90 4.11
C LYS A 57 -6.56 6.02 4.85
N LYS A 58 -6.66 4.69 4.72
CA LYS A 58 -5.67 3.73 5.25
C LYS A 58 -4.28 4.00 4.67
N GLN A 59 -4.15 4.18 3.36
CA GLN A 59 -2.88 4.49 2.70
C GLN A 59 -2.28 5.81 3.20
N VAL A 60 -3.09 6.87 3.31
CA VAL A 60 -2.64 8.18 3.85
C VAL A 60 -2.14 8.03 5.28
N HIS A 61 -2.85 7.27 6.11
CA HIS A 61 -2.45 7.02 7.49
C HIS A 61 -1.12 6.24 7.59
N GLN A 62 -0.97 5.16 6.83
CA GLN A 62 0.27 4.39 6.76
C GLN A 62 1.45 5.22 6.26
N LEU A 63 1.24 6.05 5.22
CA LEU A 63 2.28 6.92 4.69
C LEU A 63 2.72 7.98 5.71
N ASN A 64 1.77 8.61 6.41
CA ASN A 64 2.09 9.58 7.45
C ASN A 64 2.90 8.94 8.59
N PHE A 65 2.64 7.68 8.93
CA PHE A 65 3.49 6.95 9.87
C PHE A 65 4.90 6.67 9.34
N LEU A 66 5.06 6.27 8.07
CA LEU A 66 6.40 6.10 7.51
C LEU A 66 7.18 7.43 7.45
N ILE A 67 6.49 8.53 7.17
CA ILE A 67 7.08 9.87 7.22
C ILE A 67 7.50 10.25 8.64
N SER A 68 6.72 9.90 9.68
CA SER A 68 7.12 10.20 11.06
C SER A 68 8.38 9.43 11.47
N LEU A 69 8.57 8.19 11.00
CA LEU A 69 9.83 7.45 11.19
C LEU A 69 11.02 8.18 10.56
N LEU A 70 10.84 8.80 9.39
CA LEU A 70 11.91 9.56 8.72
C LEU A 70 12.30 10.82 9.48
N ILE A 71 11.42 11.39 10.30
CA ILE A 71 11.76 12.54 11.15
C ILE A 71 12.64 12.10 12.34
N GLY A 72 12.50 10.85 12.78
CA GLY A 72 13.26 10.29 13.89
C GLY A 72 14.69 9.85 13.54
N GLU A 73 15.34 9.27 14.54
CA GLU A 73 16.68 8.69 14.44
C GLU A 73 16.63 7.32 13.77
N LEU A 74 17.40 7.17 12.68
CA LEU A 74 17.47 5.96 11.88
C LEU A 74 18.90 5.79 11.37
N THR A 75 19.36 4.54 11.26
CA THR A 75 20.60 4.26 10.53
C THR A 75 20.45 4.67 9.06
N LYS A 76 21.57 4.95 8.39
CA LYS A 76 21.58 5.30 6.95
C LYS A 76 20.83 4.26 6.09
N GLN A 77 21.00 2.98 6.41
CA GLN A 77 20.37 1.87 5.69
C GLN A 77 18.85 1.82 5.92
N GLN A 78 18.39 1.97 7.16
CA GLN A 78 16.96 2.01 7.48
C GLN A 78 16.29 3.22 6.83
N ARG A 79 16.93 4.40 6.90
CA ARG A 79 16.43 5.62 6.27
C ARG A 79 16.27 5.46 4.76
N GLN A 80 17.29 4.90 4.08
CA GLN A 80 17.22 4.63 2.64
C GLN A 80 16.07 3.67 2.31
N LYS A 81 15.93 2.58 3.07
CA LYS A 81 14.85 1.62 2.90
C LYS A 81 13.45 2.24 3.08
N ILE A 82 13.24 3.03 4.13
CA ILE A 82 11.96 3.68 4.41
C ILE A 82 11.66 4.72 3.32
N MET A 83 12.63 5.52 2.88
CA MET A 83 12.44 6.45 1.75
C MET A 83 12.02 5.75 0.47
N THR A 84 12.61 4.59 0.16
CA THR A 84 12.23 3.79 -1.00
C THR A 84 10.78 3.30 -0.89
N ILE A 85 10.37 2.80 0.29
CA ILE A 85 8.99 2.34 0.51
C ILE A 85 8.01 3.52 0.42
N CYS A 86 8.31 4.67 1.04
CA CYS A 86 7.48 5.88 0.93
C CYS A 86 7.25 6.30 -0.51
N THR A 87 8.29 6.23 -1.36
CA THR A 87 8.18 6.56 -2.79
C THR A 87 7.16 5.67 -3.49
N ILE A 88 7.17 4.37 -3.20
CA ILE A 88 6.19 3.43 -3.76
C ILE A 88 4.78 3.67 -3.19
N ASP A 89 4.66 3.88 -1.88
CA ASP A 89 3.37 4.10 -1.22
C ASP A 89 2.70 5.40 -1.70
N VAL A 90 3.48 6.45 -2.01
CA VAL A 90 2.98 7.68 -2.66
C VAL A 90 2.38 7.36 -4.02
N HIS A 91 3.10 6.61 -4.86
CA HIS A 91 2.58 6.20 -6.17
C HIS A 91 1.30 5.37 -6.05
N ALA A 92 1.30 4.36 -5.19
CA ALA A 92 0.15 3.50 -4.93
C ALA A 92 -1.08 4.29 -4.46
N ARG A 93 -0.89 5.26 -3.56
CA ARG A 93 -1.95 6.17 -3.10
C ARG A 93 -2.48 7.06 -4.23
N ASP A 94 -1.60 7.60 -5.07
CA ASP A 94 -1.99 8.48 -6.17
C ASP A 94 -2.79 7.74 -7.24
N VAL A 95 -2.46 6.47 -7.49
CA VAL A 95 -3.28 5.58 -8.33
C VAL A 95 -4.69 5.42 -7.74
N VAL A 96 -4.82 5.11 -6.44
CA VAL A 96 -6.13 4.95 -5.79
C VAL A 96 -6.92 6.27 -5.81
N SER A 97 -6.26 7.40 -5.53
CA SER A 97 -6.87 8.73 -5.66
C SER A 97 -7.45 8.98 -7.06
N LYS A 98 -6.70 8.58 -8.10
CA LYS A 98 -7.14 8.68 -9.50
C LYS A 98 -8.32 7.76 -9.80
N LEU A 99 -8.33 6.54 -9.28
CA LEU A 99 -9.48 5.62 -9.44
C LEU A 99 -10.74 6.23 -8.82
N ILE A 100 -10.63 6.82 -7.63
CA ILE A 100 -11.74 7.50 -6.94
C ILE A 100 -12.24 8.70 -7.75
N SER A 101 -11.34 9.56 -8.25
CA SER A 101 -11.72 10.76 -9.00
C SER A 101 -12.37 10.42 -10.36
N GLN A 102 -11.93 9.32 -10.98
CA GLN A 102 -12.51 8.78 -12.20
C GLN A 102 -13.77 7.93 -11.97
N LYS A 103 -14.20 7.76 -10.71
CA LYS A 103 -15.35 6.93 -10.32
C LYS A 103 -15.25 5.50 -10.87
N VAL A 104 -14.06 4.91 -10.81
CA VAL A 104 -13.85 3.52 -11.21
C VAL A 104 -14.45 2.60 -10.16
N ASP A 105 -15.35 1.74 -10.59
CA ASP A 105 -16.14 0.84 -9.73
C ASP A 105 -15.83 -0.65 -9.95
N SER A 106 -15.10 -0.99 -11.01
CA SER A 106 -14.75 -2.38 -11.33
C SER A 106 -13.25 -2.60 -11.44
N ALA A 107 -12.79 -3.74 -10.89
CA ALA A 107 -11.43 -4.21 -11.08
C ALA A 107 -11.09 -4.51 -12.57
N SER A 108 -12.08 -4.69 -13.43
CA SER A 108 -11.88 -4.90 -14.87
C SER A 108 -11.54 -3.62 -15.64
N ALA A 109 -11.72 -2.44 -15.02
CA ALA A 109 -11.49 -1.16 -15.68
C ALA A 109 -10.02 -0.97 -16.10
N PHE A 110 -9.81 -0.44 -17.30
CA PHE A 110 -8.47 -0.23 -17.86
C PHE A 110 -7.57 0.64 -16.96
N ALA A 111 -8.14 1.62 -16.26
CA ALA A 111 -7.41 2.47 -15.33
C ALA A 111 -6.67 1.67 -14.23
N TRP A 112 -7.27 0.56 -13.76
CA TRP A 112 -6.64 -0.37 -12.84
C TRP A 112 -5.81 -1.44 -13.56
N GLN A 113 -6.32 -1.99 -14.67
CA GLN A 113 -5.63 -3.06 -15.39
C GLN A 113 -4.29 -2.64 -15.98
N SER A 114 -4.12 -1.36 -16.31
CA SER A 114 -2.87 -0.77 -16.82
C SER A 114 -1.77 -0.62 -15.77
N GLN A 115 -2.07 -0.79 -14.48
CA GLN A 115 -1.07 -0.68 -13.41
C GLN A 115 -0.21 -1.96 -13.34
N LEU A 116 1.08 -1.79 -13.02
CA LEU A 116 1.95 -2.92 -12.69
C LEU A 116 1.51 -3.52 -11.35
N ARG A 117 1.20 -4.82 -11.32
CA ARG A 117 0.64 -5.50 -10.15
C ARG A 117 1.46 -6.74 -9.82
N HIS A 118 1.85 -6.87 -8.55
CA HIS A 118 2.56 -8.04 -8.03
C HIS A 118 1.56 -9.03 -7.41
N ARG A 119 1.81 -10.32 -7.59
CA ARG A 119 0.97 -11.42 -7.08
C ARG A 119 1.85 -12.44 -6.37
#